data_AF-A0A7X5N4Q0-F1
#
_entry.id   AF-A0A7X5N4Q0-F1
#
_cell.length_a   1.000
_cell.length_b   1.000
_cell.length_c   1.000
_cell.angle_alpha   90.00
_cell.angle_beta   90.00
_cell.angle_gamma   90.00
#
_symmetry.space_group_name_H-M   'P 1'
#
loop_
_entity.id
_entity.type
_entity.pdbx_description
1 polymer ?
#
loop_
_entity_poly.entity_id
_entity_poly.type
_entity_poly.pdbx_seq_one_letter_code
_entity_poly.pdbx_strand_id
1 'polypeptide(L)' 'MPSNPDFIPLHLCVLTVSDSRTLADDRSGDYLVDALTHDGHVLHERALCPDDRYRM' A
#
# COMPACT_ATOMS: atom_id res chain seq x y z
N MET A 1 -12.61 -25.73 -20.39
CA MET A 1 -12.16 -25.59 -18.98
C MET A 1 -12.32 -24.13 -18.62
N PRO A 2 -13.21 -23.72 -17.71
CA PRO A 2 -13.16 -22.37 -17.20
C PRO A 2 -11.91 -22.29 -16.32
N SER A 3 -10.90 -21.55 -16.75
CA SER A 3 -9.82 -21.11 -15.88
C SER A 3 -10.42 -20.06 -14.96
N ASN A 4 -11.04 -20.49 -13.87
CA ASN A 4 -11.34 -19.60 -12.76
C ASN A 4 -10.08 -19.61 -11.89
N PRO A 5 -9.16 -18.63 -12.03
CA PRO A 5 -8.14 -18.49 -11.02
C PRO A 5 -8.90 -18.13 -9.74
N ASP A 6 -8.95 -19.06 -8.79
CA ASP A 6 -9.40 -18.74 -7.44
C ASP A 6 -8.62 -17.50 -6.96
N PHE A 7 -9.28 -16.64 -6.21
CA PHE A 7 -8.63 -15.44 -5.68
C PHE A 7 -7.45 -15.86 -4.78
N ILE A 8 -6.26 -15.36 -5.07
CA ILE A 8 -5.05 -15.60 -4.27
C ILE A 8 -4.70 -14.29 -3.55
N PRO A 9 -4.79 -14.23 -2.20
CA PRO A 9 -4.36 -13.08 -1.43
C PRO A 9 -2.87 -12.78 -1.68
N LEU A 10 -2.55 -11.50 -1.80
CA LEU A 10 -1.17 -11.04 -1.96
C LEU A 10 -0.74 -10.34 -0.68
N HIS A 11 0.56 -10.41 -0.38
CA HIS A 11 1.18 -9.62 0.67
C HIS A 11 1.75 -8.36 0.03
N LEU A 12 1.25 -7.20 0.46
CA LEU A 12 1.55 -5.91 -0.15
C LEU A 12 2.15 -4.95 0.88
N CYS A 13 3.12 -4.15 0.45
CA CYS A 13 3.63 -3.03 1.22
C CYS A 13 3.21 -1.71 0.57
N VAL A 14 2.87 -0.72 1.38
CA VAL A 14 2.49 0.63 0.92
C VAL A 14 3.56 1.62 1.37
N LEU A 15 4.21 2.28 0.41
CA LEU A 15 5.17 3.35 0.67
C LEU A 15 4.61 4.67 0.13
N THR A 16 4.36 5.61 1.02
CA THR A 16 3.98 6.98 0.63
C THR A 16 5.24 7.83 0.49
N VAL A 17 5.45 8.39 -0.69
CA VAL A 17 6.53 9.35 -0.94
C VAL A 17 6.00 10.77 -0.77
N SER A 18 6.48 11.51 0.22
CA SER A 18 6.09 12.90 0.46
C SER A 18 7.02 13.63 1.43
N ASP A 19 7.37 14.88 1.11
CA ASP A 19 8.17 15.74 1.99
C ASP A 19 7.40 16.38 3.14
N SER A 20 6.08 16.49 3.01
CA SER A 20 5.24 17.27 3.94
C SER A 20 4.21 16.44 4.67
N ARG A 21 3.89 15.24 4.17
CA ARG A 21 2.87 14.40 4.79
C ARG A 21 3.41 13.65 6.01
N THR A 22 2.48 13.37 6.90
CA THR A 22 2.64 12.48 8.04
C THR A 22 1.66 11.31 7.91
N LEU A 23 1.82 10.27 8.74
CA LEU A 23 0.84 9.18 8.77
C LEU A 23 -0.58 9.67 9.10
N ALA A 24 -0.73 10.81 9.78
CA ALA A 24 -2.04 11.36 10.15
C ALA A 24 -2.76 12.07 9.00
N ASP A 25 -2.05 12.49 7.95
CA ASP A 25 -2.60 13.24 6.80
C ASP A 25 -2.38 12.53 5.45
N ASP A 26 -1.78 11.33 5.48
CA ASP A 26 -1.55 10.47 4.33
C ASP A 26 -2.82 9.73 3.88
N ARG A 27 -3.77 10.52 3.36
CA ARG A 27 -5.05 10.03 2.82
C ARG A 27 -4.88 9.04 1.67
N SER A 28 -3.78 9.15 0.91
CA SER A 28 -3.46 8.23 -0.18
C SER A 28 -3.04 6.86 0.33
N GLY A 29 -2.16 6.82 1.34
CA GLY A 29 -1.76 5.57 1.96
C GLY A 29 -2.94 4.91 2.68
N ASP A 30 -3.77 5.68 3.38
CA ASP A 30 -5.00 5.18 4.01
C ASP A 30 -5.91 4.51 2.98
N TYR A 31 -6.20 5.21 1.87
CA TYR A 31 -7.04 4.67 0.81
C TYR A 31 -6.50 3.37 0.21
N LEU A 32 -5.19 3.28 -0.03
CA LEU A 32 -4.58 2.06 -0.59
C LEU A 32 -4.64 0.89 0.39
N VAL A 33 -4.40 1.13 1.68
CA VAL A 33 -4.52 0.12 2.73
C VAL A 33 -5.96 -0.37 2.85
N ASP A 34 -6.93 0.54 2.82
CA ASP A 34 -8.34 0.19 2.88
C ASP A 34 -8.76 -0.62 1.65
N ALA A 35 -8.38 -0.18 0.45
CA ALA A 35 -8.72 -0.86 -0.79
C ALA A 35 -8.12 -2.28 -0.87
N LEU A 36 -6.82 -2.44 -0.56
CA LEU A 36 -6.18 -3.75 -0.63
C LEU A 36 -6.77 -4.72 0.42
N THR A 37 -7.10 -4.21 1.61
CA THR A 37 -7.66 -5.04 2.68
C THR A 37 -9.11 -5.41 2.36
N HIS A 38 -9.88 -4.48 1.78
CA HIS A 38 -11.24 -4.72 1.31
C HIS A 38 -11.30 -5.82 0.24
N ASP A 39 -10.35 -5.83 -0.68
CA ASP A 39 -10.26 -6.83 -1.75
C ASP A 39 -9.70 -8.19 -1.25
N GLY A 40 -9.31 -8.31 0.03
CA GLY A 40 -8.85 -9.56 0.64
C GLY A 40 -7.34 -9.81 0.53
N HIS A 41 -6.55 -8.79 0.19
CA HIS A 41 -5.09 -8.83 0.30
C HIS A 41 -4.62 -8.56 1.73
N VAL A 42 -3.34 -8.81 2.00
CA VAL A 42 -2.72 -8.64 3.31
C VAL A 42 -1.73 -7.49 3.26
N LEU A 43 -1.94 -6.46 4.09
CA LEU A 43 -0.93 -5.43 4.32
C LEU A 43 0.22 -6.04 5.14
N HIS A 44 1.41 -6.12 4.54
CA HIS A 44 2.62 -6.53 5.25
C HIS A 44 3.26 -5.36 6.00
N GLU A 45 3.41 -4.22 5.34
CA GLU A 45 4.02 -3.03 5.93
C GLU A 45 3.50 -1.74 5.28
N ARG A 46 3.39 -0.68 6.07
CA ARG A 46 3.16 0.68 5.58
C ARG A 46 4.26 1.60 6.08
N ALA A 47 4.82 2.39 5.17
CA ALA A 47 5.87 3.35 5.47
C ALA A 47 5.64 4.69 4.74
N LEU A 48 6.34 5.71 5.22
CA LEU A 48 6.40 7.03 4.59
C LEU A 48 7.86 7.42 4.42
N CYS A 49 8.25 7.86 3.23
CA CYS A 49 9.57 8.42 2.97
C CYS A 49 9.43 9.79 2.30
N PRO A 50 10.41 10.70 2.50
CA PRO A 50 10.45 11.95 1.74
C PRO A 50 10.77 11.72 0.27
N ASP A 51 10.49 12.73 -0.56
CA ASP A 51 10.66 12.71 -2.01
C ASP A 51 12.11 12.97 -2.40
N ASP A 52 13.00 12.10 -1.90
CA ASP A 52 14.42 12.13 -2.21
C ASP A 52 14.85 10.79 -2.79
N ARG A 53 15.10 10.81 -4.11
CA ARG A 53 15.50 9.64 -4.91
C ARG A 53 16.81 8.98 -4.48
N TYR A 54 17.65 9.67 -3.70
CA TYR A 54 18.99 9.20 -3.35
C TYR A 54 19.19 8.98 -1.85
N ARG A 55 18.11 8.96 -1.07
CA ARG A 55 18.21 8.66 0.36
C ARG A 55 18.64 7.19 0.53
N MET A 56 19.96 6.98 0.69
CA MET A 56 20.59 5.70 1.08
C MET A 56 20.47 5.49 2.58
#